data_AF-A0A6L5B840-F1
#
_entry.id   AF-A0A6L5B840-F1
#
_cell.length_a   1.000
_cell.length_b   1.000
_cell.length_c   1.000
_cell.angle_alpha   90.00
_cell.angle_beta   90.00
_cell.angle_gamma   90.00
#
_symmetry.space_group_name_H-M   'P 1'
#
loop_
_entity.id
_entity.type
_entity.pdbx_description
1 polymer ?
#
loop_
_entity_poly.entity_id
_entity_poly.type
_entity_poly.pdbx_seq_one_letter_code
_entity_poly.pdbx_strand_id
1 'polypeptide(L)'
;MSISPERETKRKRLVKTMELDPMEIRKVERLMMKKCGGILDKLMTHRNGWVFNNPVDVVGLRLIHYHLVVKRPMYLGTVRMKLDKGDYRNPLDFAKDVRLTFYNAIMYN
;
A
#
# COMPACT_ATOMS: atom_id res chain seq x y z
N MET A 1 -30.12 -25.42 31.22
CA MET A 1 -29.17 -25.82 30.17
C MET A 1 -27.82 -25.17 30.45
N SER A 2 -26.89 -25.92 31.05
CA SER A 2 -25.57 -25.42 31.43
C SER A 2 -24.67 -25.33 30.19
N ILE A 3 -24.04 -24.18 29.97
CA ILE A 3 -23.10 -24.01 28.86
C ILE A 3 -21.83 -24.82 29.18
N SER A 4 -21.37 -25.65 28.22
CA SER A 4 -20.14 -26.43 28.37
C SER A 4 -18.92 -25.50 28.57
N PRO A 5 -17.98 -25.83 29.48
CA PRO A 5 -16.75 -25.05 29.73
C PRO A 5 -15.94 -24.74 28.47
N GLU A 6 -15.99 -25.61 27.46
CA GLU A 6 -15.31 -25.40 26.18
C GLU A 6 -15.93 -24.28 25.35
N ARG A 7 -17.27 -24.14 25.41
CA ARG A 7 -18.00 -23.09 24.69
C ARG A 7 -17.77 -21.72 25.34
N GLU A 8 -17.70 -21.68 26.66
CA GLU A 8 -17.33 -20.49 27.45
C GLU A 8 -15.90 -20.03 27.12
N THR A 9 -14.96 -20.98 27.03
CA THR A 9 -13.54 -20.71 26.74
C THR A 9 -13.32 -20.27 25.29
N LYS A 10 -13.99 -20.91 24.32
CA LYS A 10 -14.00 -20.46 22.92
C LYS A 10 -14.61 -19.07 22.79
N ARG A 11 -15.71 -18.76 23.49
CA ARG A 11 -16.34 -17.44 23.48
C ARG A 11 -15.43 -16.38 24.09
N LYS A 12 -14.81 -16.65 25.24
CA LYS A 12 -13.82 -15.74 25.87
C LYS A 12 -12.60 -15.51 24.98
N ARG A 13 -12.09 -16.56 24.30
CA ARG A 13 -11.03 -16.40 23.29
C ARG A 13 -11.49 -15.56 22.11
N LEU A 14 -12.68 -15.82 21.55
CA LEU A 14 -13.23 -15.11 20.41
C LEU A 14 -13.43 -13.62 20.73
N VAL A 15 -14.02 -13.30 21.89
CA VAL A 15 -14.18 -11.92 22.38
C VAL A 15 -12.83 -11.25 22.61
N LYS A 16 -11.86 -11.96 23.21
CA LYS A 16 -10.47 -11.48 23.36
C LYS A 16 -9.73 -11.29 22.04
N THR A 17 -10.15 -11.96 20.96
CA THR A 17 -9.59 -11.75 19.61
C THR A 17 -10.22 -10.51 18.94
N MET A 18 -11.42 -10.10 19.38
CA MET A 18 -12.17 -8.97 18.82
C MET A 18 -11.88 -7.64 19.52
N GLU A 19 -11.32 -7.63 20.74
CA GLU A 19 -10.85 -6.44 21.44
C GLU A 19 -9.32 -6.41 21.49
N LEU A 20 -8.68 -6.04 20.37
CA LEU A 20 -7.26 -5.71 20.38
C LEU A 20 -7.07 -4.33 21.05
N ASP A 21 -6.18 -4.27 22.04
CA ASP A 21 -5.78 -3.02 22.69
C ASP A 21 -5.39 -1.96 21.63
N PRO A 22 -5.95 -0.73 21.67
CA PRO A 22 -5.57 0.36 20.77
C PRO A 22 -4.05 0.57 20.64
N MET A 23 -3.27 0.31 21.69
CA MET A 23 -1.81 0.40 21.62
C MET A 23 -1.18 -0.71 20.78
N GLU A 24 -1.70 -1.93 20.85
CA GLU A 24 -1.27 -3.05 19.99
C GLU A 24 -1.70 -2.82 18.54
N ILE A 25 -2.90 -2.27 18.27
CA ILE A 25 -3.32 -1.88 16.91
C ILE A 25 -2.31 -0.89 16.30
N ARG A 26 -1.99 0.20 17.03
CA ARG A 26 -1.01 1.20 16.58
C ARG A 26 0.37 0.59 16.34
N LYS A 27 0.78 -0.38 17.15
CA LYS A 27 2.06 -1.08 16.99
C LYS A 27 2.06 -1.94 15.73
N VAL A 28 0.98 -2.67 15.47
CA VAL A 28 0.80 -3.45 14.24
C VAL A 28 0.80 -2.54 13.01
N GLU A 29 0.08 -1.42 13.03
CA GLU A 29 0.06 -0.46 11.93
C GLU A 29 1.46 0.11 11.64
N ARG A 30 2.22 0.51 12.66
CA ARG A 30 3.62 0.95 12.48
C ARG A 30 4.49 -0.13 11.87
N LEU A 31 4.35 -1.38 12.31
CA LEU A 31 5.09 -2.51 11.72
C LEU A 31 4.71 -2.73 10.25
N MET A 32 3.43 -2.63 9.91
CA MET A 32 2.98 -2.75 8.53
C MET A 32 3.51 -1.59 7.67
N MET A 33 3.52 -0.36 8.17
CA MET A 33 4.09 0.79 7.47
C MET A 33 5.60 0.63 7.21
N LYS A 34 6.36 0.08 8.18
CA LYS A 34 7.77 -0.29 7.94
C LYS A 34 7.91 -1.33 6.82
N LYS A 35 7.01 -2.32 6.76
CA LYS A 35 7.00 -3.31 5.67
C LYS A 35 6.67 -2.67 4.31
N CYS A 36 5.81 -1.66 4.26
CA CYS A 36 5.54 -0.88 3.04
C CYS A 36 6.82 -0.24 2.50
N GLY A 37 7.67 0.32 3.36
CA GLY A 37 8.99 0.84 2.98
C GLY A 37 9.87 -0.22 2.32
N GLY A 38 10.02 -1.38 2.96
CA GLY A 38 10.81 -2.48 2.40
C GLY A 38 10.25 -3.06 1.09
N ILE A 39 8.93 -3.06 0.90
CA ILE A 39 8.30 -3.42 -0.37
C ILE A 39 8.66 -2.38 -1.44
N LEU A 40 8.54 -1.09 -1.11
CA LEU A 40 8.85 -0.01 -2.04
C LEU A 40 10.33 -0.03 -2.45
N ASP A 41 11.25 -0.29 -1.51
CA ASP A 41 12.68 -0.42 -1.81
C ASP A 41 12.93 -1.51 -2.86
N LYS A 42 12.31 -2.70 -2.67
CA LYS A 42 12.40 -3.82 -3.62
C LYS A 42 11.83 -3.47 -4.99
N LEU A 43 10.72 -2.73 -5.05
CA LEU A 43 10.12 -2.32 -6.32
C LEU A 43 11.01 -1.31 -7.07
N MET A 44 11.54 -0.32 -6.36
CA MET A 44 12.38 0.74 -6.95
C MET A 44 13.75 0.24 -7.40
N THR A 45 14.29 -0.79 -6.74
CA THR A 45 15.60 -1.40 -7.05
C THR A 45 15.50 -2.64 -7.96
N HIS A 46 14.29 -3.05 -8.34
CA HIS A 46 14.09 -4.15 -9.28
C HIS A 46 14.78 -3.83 -10.62
N ARG A 47 15.30 -4.84 -11.32
CA ARG A 47 16.04 -4.67 -12.60
C ARG A 47 15.29 -3.84 -13.65
N ASN A 48 13.97 -3.95 -13.67
CA ASN A 48 13.07 -3.21 -14.56
C ASN A 48 12.28 -2.11 -13.81
N GLY A 49 12.60 -1.87 -12.54
CA GLY A 49 11.90 -0.92 -11.68
C GLY A 49 12.17 0.54 -12.05
N TRP A 50 13.32 0.81 -12.69
CA TRP A 50 13.79 2.16 -13.01
C TRP A 50 12.77 2.98 -13.81
N VAL A 51 12.00 2.36 -14.71
CA VAL A 51 10.97 3.03 -15.52
C VAL A 51 9.82 3.60 -14.68
N PHE A 52 9.62 3.08 -13.46
CA PHE A 52 8.57 3.53 -12.55
C PHE A 52 9.06 4.50 -11.48
N ASN A 53 10.35 4.82 -11.42
CA ASN A 53 10.90 5.65 -10.34
C ASN A 53 10.61 7.15 -10.56
N ASN A 54 10.45 7.58 -11.81
CA ASN A 54 10.27 8.97 -12.20
C ASN A 54 8.94 9.19 -12.94
N PRO A 55 8.48 10.45 -13.10
CA PRO A 55 7.37 10.76 -13.99
C PRO A 55 7.64 10.25 -15.42
N VAL A 56 6.57 9.88 -16.13
CA VAL A 56 6.65 9.57 -17.56
C VAL A 56 7.00 10.85 -18.33
N ASP A 57 8.08 10.81 -19.11
CA ASP A 57 8.47 11.90 -20.00
C ASP A 57 7.59 11.91 -21.26
N VAL A 58 6.38 12.44 -21.11
CA VAL A 58 5.38 12.49 -22.19
C VAL A 58 5.85 13.28 -23.40
N VAL A 59 6.73 14.27 -23.22
CA VAL A 59 7.26 15.12 -24.30
C VAL A 59 8.35 14.37 -25.04
N GLY A 60 9.37 13.87 -24.33
CA GLY A 60 10.48 13.14 -24.93
C GLY A 60 10.04 11.85 -25.62
N LEU A 61 9.02 11.18 -25.08
CA LEU A 61 8.42 9.96 -25.65
C LEU A 61 7.31 10.25 -26.68
N ARG A 62 6.97 11.52 -26.93
CA ARG A 62 5.94 11.96 -27.89
C ARG A 62 4.56 11.33 -27.64
N LEU A 63 4.20 11.14 -26.37
CA LEU A 63 2.95 10.50 -25.93
C LEU A 63 1.80 11.51 -25.85
N ILE A 64 1.38 12.04 -26.99
CA ILE A 64 0.40 13.15 -27.08
C ILE A 64 -0.97 12.86 -26.46
N HIS A 65 -1.32 11.58 -26.28
CA HIS A 65 -2.59 11.14 -25.70
C HIS A 65 -2.45 10.56 -24.28
N TYR A 66 -1.26 10.61 -23.67
CA TYR A 66 -1.02 9.99 -22.36
C TYR A 66 -2.01 10.46 -21.30
N HIS A 67 -2.21 11.77 -21.16
CA HIS A 67 -3.14 12.34 -20.19
C HIS A 67 -4.63 12.19 -20.58
N LEU A 68 -4.92 11.75 -21.80
CA LEU A 68 -6.28 11.35 -22.19
C LEU A 68 -6.64 9.98 -21.63
N VAL A 69 -5.67 9.09 -21.44
CA VAL A 69 -5.86 7.74 -20.90
C VAL A 69 -5.57 7.73 -19.39
N VAL A 70 -4.39 8.21 -18.99
CA VAL A 70 -3.92 8.23 -17.60
C VAL A 70 -4.38 9.52 -16.91
N LYS A 71 -5.48 9.41 -16.15
CA LYS A 71 -6.10 10.56 -15.46
C LYS A 71 -5.43 10.94 -14.14
N ARG A 72 -4.82 9.98 -13.45
CA ARG A 72 -4.12 10.21 -12.19
C ARG A 72 -2.71 9.61 -12.28
N PRO A 73 -1.73 10.37 -12.80
CA PRO A 73 -0.34 9.92 -12.84
C PRO A 73 0.15 9.51 -11.44
N MET A 74 0.91 8.42 -11.38
CA MET A 74 1.55 7.94 -10.16
C MET A 74 2.81 7.16 -10.55
N TYR A 75 3.88 7.34 -9.79
CA TYR A 75 5.17 6.70 -9.96
C TYR A 75 5.82 6.49 -8.58
N LEU A 76 6.74 5.53 -8.47
CA LEU A 76 7.31 5.08 -7.20
C LEU A 76 8.08 6.18 -6.46
N GLY A 77 8.65 7.16 -7.18
CA GLY A 77 9.24 8.35 -6.57
C GLY A 77 8.24 9.20 -5.78
N THR A 78 7.01 9.40 -6.30
CA THR A 78 5.94 10.05 -5.53
C THR A 78 5.50 9.18 -4.35
N VAL A 79 5.38 7.86 -4.56
CA VAL A 79 5.02 6.93 -3.47
C VAL A 79 6.03 7.01 -2.34
N ARG A 80 7.33 7.08 -2.66
CA ARG A 80 8.44 7.28 -1.70
C ARG A 80 8.26 8.56 -0.93
N MET A 81 8.14 9.69 -1.62
CA MET A 81 7.96 11.00 -0.99
C MET A 81 6.78 11.01 -0.01
N LYS A 82 5.63 10.44 -0.41
CA LYS A 82 4.44 10.35 0.44
C LYS A 82 4.65 9.46 1.65
N LEU A 83 5.36 8.34 1.49
CA LEU A 83 5.67 7.43 2.58
C LEU A 83 6.57 8.10 3.62
N ASP A 84 7.63 8.78 3.17
CA ASP A 84 8.62 9.42 4.04
C ASP A 84 8.02 10.63 4.80
N LYS A 85 7.06 11.34 4.17
CA LYS A 85 6.28 12.40 4.81
C LYS A 85 5.21 11.91 5.79
N GLY A 86 4.89 10.61 5.78
CA GLY A 86 3.80 10.06 6.57
C GLY A 86 2.40 10.37 6.02
N ASP A 87 2.28 10.67 4.73
CA ASP A 87 1.00 11.05 4.08
C ASP A 87 0.00 9.88 3.96
N TYR A 88 0.45 8.65 4.23
CA TYR A 88 -0.42 7.47 4.24
C TYR A 88 -0.96 7.21 5.65
N ARG A 89 -2.29 7.28 5.77
CA ARG A 89 -2.99 6.98 7.02
C ARG A 89 -2.85 5.51 7.43
N ASN A 90 -2.76 4.60 6.47
CA ASN A 90 -2.66 3.16 6.69
C ASN A 90 -1.97 2.46 5.49
N PRO A 91 -1.56 1.19 5.66
CA PRO A 91 -0.90 0.42 4.59
C PRO A 91 -1.73 0.24 3.31
N LEU A 92 -3.07 0.28 3.40
CA LEU A 92 -3.93 0.15 2.23
C LEU A 92 -3.88 1.41 1.35
N ASP A 93 -3.75 2.59 1.94
CA ASP A 93 -3.59 3.84 1.19
C ASP A 93 -2.25 3.86 0.43
N PHE A 94 -1.15 3.36 1.03
CA PHE A 94 0.11 3.09 0.32
C PHE A 94 -0.09 2.11 -0.85
N ALA A 95 -0.76 0.98 -0.59
CA ALA A 95 -0.94 -0.06 -1.59
C ALA A 95 -1.81 0.40 -2.76
N LYS A 96 -2.76 1.33 -2.54
CA LYS A 96 -3.55 1.95 -3.61
C LYS A 96 -2.68 2.71 -4.60
N ASP A 97 -1.73 3.52 -4.12
CA ASP A 97 -0.86 4.28 -5.02
C ASP A 97 0.17 3.41 -5.73
N VAL A 98 0.72 2.39 -5.05
CA VAL A 98 1.58 1.38 -5.71
C VAL A 98 0.82 0.67 -6.83
N ARG A 99 -0.41 0.19 -6.57
CA ARG A 99 -1.24 -0.45 -7.61
C ARG A 99 -1.57 0.51 -8.74
N LEU A 100 -1.84 1.78 -8.44
CA LEU A 100 -2.13 2.78 -9.47
C LEU A 100 -0.95 2.99 -10.42
N THR A 101 0.29 3.02 -9.91
CA THR A 101 1.49 3.10 -10.76
C THR A 101 1.49 2.03 -11.85
N PHE A 102 1.25 0.77 -11.47
CA PHE A 102 1.22 -0.33 -12.42
C PHE A 102 -0.05 -0.37 -13.27
N TYR A 103 -1.20 -0.02 -12.69
CA TYR A 103 -2.47 0.05 -13.41
C TYR A 103 -2.39 1.09 -14.54
N ASN A 104 -1.81 2.27 -14.30
CA ASN A 104 -1.62 3.28 -15.35
C ASN A 104 -0.76 2.75 -16.50
N ALA A 105 0.30 1.98 -16.20
CA ALA A 105 1.14 1.37 -17.22
C ALA A 105 0.37 0.32 -18.04
N ILE A 106 -0.41 -0.55 -17.39
CA ILE A 106 -1.24 -1.56 -18.05
C ILE A 106 -2.37 -0.93 -18.88
N MET A 107 -2.94 0.18 -18.41
CA MET A 107 -4.03 0.85 -19.11
C MET A 107 -3.57 1.62 -20.34
N TYR A 108 -2.31 2.06 -20.37
CA TYR A 108 -1.76 2.85 -21.47
C TYR A 108 -1.10 2.02 -22.56
N ASN A 109 -0.44 0.91 -22.21
CA ASN A 109 0.30 0.02 -23.12
C ASN A 109 -0.56 -1.18 -23.53
#